data_AF-A0A0M0GF68-F1
#
_entry.id   AF-A0A0M0GF68-F1
#
_cell.length_a   1.000
_cell.length_b   1.000
_cell.length_c   1.000
_cell.angle_alpha   90.00
_cell.angle_beta   90.00
_cell.angle_gamma   90.00
#
_symmetry.space_group_name_H-M   'P 1'
#
loop_
_entity.id
_entity.type
_entity.pdbx_description
1 polymer ?
#
loop_
_entity_poly.entity_id
_entity_poly.type
_entity_poly.pdbx_seq_one_letter_code
_entity_poly.pdbx_strand_id
1 'polypeptide(L)'
;MKKVINMINPSSKVAGVSLPELKKTEKEIGAIFPEEYKELFLATNGAKFGEWTLFPIQSNGLAALTIDIVRQNREKRPINLPNDMICIGENTKGDKLCYRIRKRFLQELIFIWNEKTGISKCKASTLSEFIDWYVPKGNSTKPKTVGTFTVESGELIVTDPCYQVDEEDLHIILSNVKNGKWTASIIYTDEEVVESLFAFYGEKKPSGKWYECEKTIPVDSAQAGIFDFAVFGRDEAIQFAVKNVYDIEIDEDGLKYYVACCDVVASDAQGGVVPGGAISMSGYGDGIYEVKVKYNPSKEVIGVLIDFGEEDE
;
A
#
# COMPACT_ATOMS: atom_id res chain seq x y z
N MET A 1 -0.28 12.42 8.82
CA MET A 1 1.17 12.20 8.59
C MET A 1 1.74 10.79 8.84
N LYS A 2 1.22 9.96 9.77
CA LYS A 2 1.88 8.67 10.15
C LYS A 2 2.22 7.73 8.98
N LYS A 3 1.31 7.53 8.01
CA LYS A 3 1.53 6.72 6.80
C LYS A 3 2.76 7.21 6.03
N VAL A 4 2.82 8.51 5.78
CA VAL A 4 3.84 9.19 4.97
C VAL A 4 5.22 9.22 5.66
N ILE A 5 5.27 9.32 6.99
CA ILE A 5 6.55 9.28 7.73
C ILE A 5 7.29 7.96 7.49
N ASN A 6 6.57 6.86 7.31
CA ASN A 6 7.17 5.57 6.99
C ASN A 6 7.77 5.55 5.58
N MET A 7 7.20 6.34 4.66
CA MET A 7 7.56 6.43 3.24
C MET A 7 8.77 7.33 2.95
N ILE A 8 9.19 8.16 3.92
CA ILE A 8 10.40 9.00 3.81
C ILE A 8 11.64 8.10 3.67
N ASN A 9 12.61 8.54 2.87
CA ASN A 9 13.85 7.81 2.63
C ASN A 9 14.50 7.40 3.97
N PRO A 10 14.69 6.09 4.24
CA PRO A 10 15.20 5.59 5.52
C PRO A 10 16.54 6.22 5.93
N SER A 11 17.41 6.50 4.95
CA SER A 11 18.71 7.14 5.19
C SER A 11 18.64 8.61 5.59
N SER A 12 17.46 9.23 5.46
CA SER A 12 17.19 10.62 5.86
C SER A 12 16.39 10.76 7.15
N LYS A 13 15.98 9.64 7.77
CA LYS A 13 15.29 9.65 9.07
C LYS A 13 16.29 10.01 10.16
N VAL A 14 16.39 11.29 10.45
CA VAL A 14 17.14 11.84 11.57
C VAL A 14 16.19 12.23 12.68
N ALA A 15 16.71 12.46 13.88
CA ALA A 15 15.89 12.91 15.00
C ALA A 15 15.09 14.17 14.63
N GLY A 16 13.81 14.17 14.94
CA GLY A 16 12.95 15.35 14.83
C GLY A 16 13.40 16.48 15.75
N VAL A 17 12.82 17.65 15.53
CA VAL A 17 13.05 18.83 16.38
C VAL A 17 12.06 18.90 17.53
N SER A 18 12.39 19.69 18.53
CA SER A 18 11.52 19.95 19.67
C SER A 18 10.49 21.06 19.38
N LEU A 19 9.39 21.06 20.13
CA LEU A 19 8.37 22.12 20.04
C LEU A 19 8.93 23.55 20.25
N PRO A 20 9.86 23.80 21.19
CA PRO A 20 10.49 25.11 21.32
C PRO A 20 11.28 25.54 20.07
N GLU A 21 11.95 24.61 19.40
CA GLU A 21 12.70 24.89 18.17
C GLU A 21 11.75 25.25 17.03
N LEU A 22 10.64 24.52 16.86
CA LEU A 22 9.58 24.88 15.91
C LEU A 22 9.05 26.30 16.14
N LYS A 23 8.67 26.63 17.39
CA LYS A 23 8.15 27.96 17.73
C LYS A 23 9.18 29.08 17.49
N LYS A 24 10.46 28.80 17.76
CA LYS A 24 11.55 29.73 17.47
C LYS A 24 11.65 29.99 15.96
N THR A 25 11.62 28.93 15.16
CA THR A 25 11.66 29.03 13.70
C THR A 25 10.44 29.76 13.14
N GLU A 26 9.24 29.49 13.62
CA GLU A 26 8.02 30.23 13.23
C GLU A 26 8.16 31.73 13.49
N LYS A 27 8.73 32.10 14.65
CA LYS A 27 9.01 33.50 15.00
C LYS A 27 10.05 34.13 14.06
N GLU A 28 11.06 33.37 13.66
CA GLU A 28 12.10 33.85 12.73
C GLU A 28 11.56 33.98 11.30
N ILE A 29 10.76 33.04 10.82
CA ILE A 29 10.13 33.14 9.49
C ILE A 29 9.00 34.19 9.48
N GLY A 30 8.39 34.46 10.64
CA GLY A 30 7.24 35.35 10.76
C GLY A 30 5.93 34.69 10.32
N ALA A 31 5.88 33.35 10.35
CA ALA A 31 4.71 32.57 9.95
C ALA A 31 4.55 31.32 10.81
N ILE A 32 3.30 30.89 11.01
CA ILE A 32 2.93 29.68 11.75
C ILE A 32 2.87 28.51 10.77
N PHE A 33 3.52 27.39 11.12
CA PHE A 33 3.54 26.18 10.32
C PHE A 33 2.19 25.44 10.37
N PRO A 34 1.79 24.77 9.26
CA PRO A 34 0.63 23.90 9.28
C PRO A 34 0.83 22.69 10.19
N GLU A 35 -0.27 22.02 10.57
CA GLU A 35 -0.20 20.92 11.53
C GLU A 35 0.60 19.73 10.98
N GLU A 36 0.36 19.36 9.72
CA GLU A 36 1.10 18.29 9.06
C GLU A 36 2.62 18.53 9.03
N TYR A 37 3.04 19.76 8.76
CA TYR A 37 4.44 20.13 8.75
C TYR A 37 5.06 19.99 10.14
N LYS A 38 4.33 20.41 11.20
CA LYS A 38 4.80 20.26 12.58
C LYS A 38 4.89 18.78 12.97
N GLU A 39 3.87 17.98 12.68
CA GLU A 39 3.89 16.53 12.92
C GLU A 39 5.10 15.86 12.25
N LEU A 40 5.38 16.23 10.99
CA LEU A 40 6.53 15.73 10.25
C LEU A 40 7.84 16.09 10.93
N PHE A 41 8.04 17.36 11.27
CA PHE A 41 9.30 17.85 11.83
C PHE A 41 9.54 17.43 13.28
N LEU A 42 8.48 17.13 14.04
CA LEU A 42 8.59 16.46 15.35
C LEU A 42 9.08 15.01 15.20
N ALA A 43 8.76 14.35 14.08
CA ALA A 43 9.17 12.98 13.82
C ALA A 43 10.56 12.88 13.14
N THR A 44 10.86 13.76 12.19
CA THR A 44 12.12 13.77 11.44
C THR A 44 12.44 15.16 10.88
N ASN A 45 13.72 15.53 10.88
CA ASN A 45 14.14 16.87 10.46
C ASN A 45 14.78 16.87 9.06
N GLY A 46 14.25 17.66 8.11
CA GLY A 46 14.81 17.74 6.76
C GLY A 46 14.59 16.48 5.92
N ALA A 47 13.38 15.93 5.99
CA ALA A 47 12.99 14.70 5.28
C ALA A 47 13.35 14.73 3.79
N LYS A 48 13.82 13.58 3.28
CA LYS A 48 14.03 13.36 1.84
C LYS A 48 13.02 12.35 1.30
N PHE A 49 12.38 12.67 0.19
CA PHE A 49 11.40 11.81 -0.47
C PHE A 49 11.47 12.02 -1.99
N GLY A 50 11.58 10.93 -2.74
CA GLY A 50 11.84 11.02 -4.19
C GLY A 50 13.06 11.90 -4.50
N GLU A 51 12.84 12.89 -5.36
CA GLU A 51 13.83 13.90 -5.73
C GLU A 51 13.86 15.13 -4.79
N TRP A 52 12.99 15.19 -3.77
CA TRP A 52 12.82 16.33 -2.88
C TRP A 52 13.55 16.19 -1.55
N THR A 53 14.05 17.31 -1.05
CA THR A 53 14.61 17.47 0.30
C THR A 53 13.96 18.68 0.97
N LEU A 54 13.34 18.48 2.13
CA LEU A 54 12.84 19.58 2.94
C LEU A 54 14.01 20.30 3.63
N PHE A 55 13.91 21.62 3.73
CA PHE A 55 14.90 22.40 4.45
C PHE A 55 14.79 22.11 5.96
N PRO A 56 15.89 21.69 6.60
CA PRO A 56 15.85 21.36 8.01
C PRO A 56 15.65 22.59 8.88
N ILE A 57 15.26 22.36 10.12
CA ILE A 57 15.21 23.34 11.19
C ILE A 57 16.51 23.24 12.00
N GLN A 58 17.11 24.39 12.29
CA GLN A 58 18.29 24.45 13.16
C GLN A 58 17.92 23.98 14.57
N SER A 59 18.58 22.91 15.02
CA SER A 59 18.47 22.41 16.39
C SER A 59 19.66 22.87 17.24
N ASN A 60 19.44 23.12 18.53
CA ASN A 60 20.44 23.67 19.45
C ASN A 60 21.52 22.64 19.87
N GLY A 61 21.49 21.40 19.36
CA GLY A 61 22.47 20.35 19.65
C GLY A 61 23.36 19.93 18.48
N LEU A 62 23.17 20.51 17.29
CA LEU A 62 23.91 20.17 16.07
C LEU A 62 24.79 21.33 15.62
N ALA A 63 25.89 21.02 14.92
CA ALA A 63 26.66 22.04 14.22
C ALA A 63 25.74 22.91 13.35
N ALA A 64 26.03 24.21 13.24
CA ALA A 64 25.23 25.14 12.45
C ALA A 64 25.02 24.58 11.04
N LEU A 65 23.76 24.36 10.66
CA LEU A 65 23.41 23.77 9.38
C LEU A 65 23.78 24.75 8.27
N THR A 66 24.46 24.26 7.24
CA THR A 66 24.81 25.08 6.06
C THR A 66 23.58 25.40 5.21
N ILE A 67 22.50 24.65 5.40
CA ILE A 67 21.19 24.79 4.76
C ILE A 67 20.12 24.61 5.84
N ASP A 68 19.27 25.62 6.06
CA ASP A 68 18.10 25.56 6.92
C ASP A 68 16.98 26.46 6.37
N ILE A 69 15.75 26.20 6.80
CA ILE A 69 14.56 26.91 6.30
C ILE A 69 14.62 28.43 6.51
N VAL A 70 15.22 28.91 7.60
CA VAL A 70 15.30 30.34 7.91
C VAL A 70 16.27 31.03 6.96
N ARG A 71 17.48 30.48 6.79
CA ARG A 71 18.47 31.01 5.85
C ARG A 71 17.97 30.96 4.40
N GLN A 72 17.28 29.89 4.02
CA GLN A 72 16.73 29.76 2.66
C GLN A 72 15.68 30.82 2.34
N ASN A 73 14.95 31.32 3.34
CA ASN A 73 13.92 32.35 3.12
C ASN A 73 14.38 33.77 3.41
N ARG A 74 15.49 33.98 4.11
CA ARG A 74 16.05 35.30 4.44
C ARG A 74 17.26 35.69 3.59
N GLU A 75 18.21 34.78 3.45
CA GLU A 75 19.52 35.05 2.83
C GLU A 75 19.58 34.54 1.39
N LYS A 76 19.00 33.35 1.13
CA LYS A 76 19.03 32.67 -0.17
C LYS A 76 17.69 32.67 -0.90
N ARG A 77 16.81 33.61 -0.56
CA ARG A 77 15.48 33.71 -1.15
C ARG A 77 15.60 33.96 -2.66
N PRO A 78 14.89 33.20 -3.51
CA PRO A 78 14.90 33.46 -4.95
C PRO A 78 14.35 34.85 -5.28
N ILE A 79 15.03 35.56 -6.19
CA ILE A 79 14.77 36.98 -6.51
C ILE A 79 13.33 37.23 -6.96
N ASN A 80 12.73 36.28 -7.69
CA ASN A 80 11.39 36.40 -8.26
C ASN A 80 10.34 35.54 -7.54
N LEU A 81 10.59 35.15 -6.29
CA LEU A 81 9.61 34.41 -5.49
C LEU A 81 8.60 35.38 -4.86
N PRO A 82 7.28 35.22 -5.10
CA PRO A 82 6.26 36.10 -4.54
C PRO A 82 6.39 36.26 -3.02
N ASN A 83 6.22 37.47 -2.50
CA ASN A 83 6.45 37.78 -1.07
C ASN A 83 5.56 36.99 -0.10
N ASP A 84 4.43 36.47 -0.58
CA ASP A 84 3.53 35.61 0.17
C ASP A 84 3.92 34.14 0.10
N MET A 85 5.12 33.77 -0.36
CA MET A 85 5.59 32.38 -0.44
C MET A 85 6.78 32.13 0.48
N ILE A 86 6.78 30.98 1.17
CA ILE A 86 7.91 30.45 1.95
C ILE A 86 8.38 29.16 1.30
N CYS A 87 9.67 29.09 0.94
CA CYS A 87 10.29 27.85 0.49
C CYS A 87 10.49 26.90 1.67
N ILE A 88 10.01 25.67 1.54
CA ILE A 88 10.12 24.63 2.57
C ILE A 88 11.03 23.48 2.14
N GLY A 89 11.42 23.41 0.87
CA GLY A 89 12.33 22.40 0.34
C GLY A 89 12.74 22.67 -1.10
N GLU A 90 13.55 21.77 -1.64
CA GLU A 90 14.00 21.80 -3.02
C GLU A 90 14.17 20.41 -3.62
N ASN A 91 14.04 20.30 -4.94
CA ASN A 91 14.37 19.08 -5.67
C ASN A 91 15.81 19.10 -6.23
N THR A 92 16.24 17.97 -6.79
CA THR A 92 17.58 17.82 -7.42
C THR A 92 17.82 18.75 -8.61
N LYS A 93 16.77 19.30 -9.22
CA LYS A 93 16.83 20.27 -10.33
C LYS A 93 16.90 21.72 -9.85
N GLY A 94 16.73 21.95 -8.54
CA GLY A 94 16.76 23.26 -7.91
C GLY A 94 15.37 23.93 -7.80
N ASP A 95 14.29 23.29 -8.24
CA ASP A 95 12.94 23.78 -8.05
C ASP A 95 12.62 23.87 -6.56
N LYS A 96 11.85 24.89 -6.18
CA LYS A 96 11.52 25.16 -4.78
C LYS A 96 10.10 24.69 -4.46
N LEU A 97 9.97 23.95 -3.37
CA LEU A 97 8.68 23.59 -2.79
C LEU A 97 8.26 24.72 -1.85
N CYS A 98 7.06 25.24 -2.00
CA CYS A 98 6.62 26.44 -1.31
C CYS A 98 5.24 26.28 -0.65
N TYR A 99 5.08 26.90 0.51
CA TYR A 99 3.79 27.23 1.08
C TYR A 99 3.44 28.69 0.82
N ARG A 100 2.14 28.98 0.74
CA ARG A 100 1.64 30.36 0.70
C ARG A 100 1.30 30.87 2.11
N ILE A 101 1.77 32.05 2.47
CA ILE A 101 1.43 32.76 3.70
C ILE A 101 0.17 33.60 3.49
N ARG A 102 -0.82 33.48 4.38
CA ARG A 102 -1.92 34.44 4.51
C ARG A 102 -2.12 34.82 5.97
N LYS A 103 -2.10 36.13 6.27
CA LYS A 103 -2.29 36.66 7.63
C LYS A 103 -1.39 35.97 8.69
N ARG A 104 -0.13 35.69 8.31
CA ARG A 104 0.89 34.95 9.11
C ARG A 104 0.67 33.44 9.26
N PHE A 105 -0.37 32.86 8.66
CA PHE A 105 -0.56 31.41 8.60
C PHE A 105 -0.02 30.87 7.29
N LEU A 106 0.80 29.82 7.35
CA LEU A 106 1.10 29.03 6.17
C LEU A 106 -0.14 28.22 5.82
N GLN A 107 -0.62 28.37 4.59
CA GLN A 107 -1.67 27.53 4.04
C GLN A 107 -1.05 26.22 3.59
N GLU A 108 -1.74 25.11 3.85
CA GLU A 108 -1.31 23.75 3.48
C GLU A 108 -1.23 23.53 1.96
N LEU A 109 -1.72 24.48 1.18
CA LEU A 109 -1.60 24.45 -0.27
C LEU A 109 -0.12 24.50 -0.69
N ILE A 110 0.28 23.47 -1.41
CA ILE A 110 1.64 23.27 -1.90
C ILE A 110 1.78 23.87 -3.30
N PHE A 111 2.88 24.60 -3.50
CA PHE A 111 3.25 25.18 -4.79
C PHE A 111 4.69 24.80 -5.15
N ILE A 112 4.98 24.77 -6.45
CA ILE A 112 6.34 24.64 -6.96
C ILE A 112 6.73 25.96 -7.62
N TRP A 113 7.92 26.47 -7.28
CA TRP A 113 8.53 27.61 -7.95
C TRP A 113 9.75 27.17 -8.75
N ASN A 114 9.83 27.62 -10.00
CA ASN A 114 10.96 27.41 -10.90
C ASN A 114 11.43 28.78 -11.43
N GLU A 115 12.73 28.93 -11.64
CA GLU A 115 13.34 30.18 -12.13
C GLU A 115 12.83 30.62 -13.50
N LYS A 116 12.55 29.66 -14.40
CA LYS A 116 12.10 29.90 -15.78
C LYS A 116 10.60 30.21 -15.87
N THR A 117 9.78 29.54 -15.08
CA THR A 117 8.31 29.58 -15.22
C THR A 117 7.60 30.28 -14.06
N GLY A 118 8.33 30.63 -12.99
CA GLY A 118 7.76 31.24 -11.80
C GLY A 118 6.98 30.24 -10.94
N ILE A 119 5.96 30.73 -10.23
CA ILE A 119 5.12 29.91 -9.34
C ILE A 119 4.10 29.11 -10.16
N SER A 120 3.96 27.82 -9.86
CA SER A 120 2.96 26.96 -10.49
C SER A 120 1.54 27.27 -9.99
N LYS A 121 0.54 26.68 -10.67
CA LYS A 121 -0.77 26.44 -10.03
C LYS A 121 -0.58 25.57 -8.77
N CYS A 122 -1.56 25.62 -7.86
CA CYS A 122 -1.61 24.77 -6.67
C CYS A 122 -1.36 23.31 -7.09
N LYS A 123 -0.40 22.65 -6.45
CA LYS A 123 0.00 21.29 -6.77
C LYS A 123 -0.71 20.27 -5.91
N ALA A 124 -0.73 20.47 -4.60
CA ALA A 124 -1.41 19.58 -3.67
C ALA A 124 -2.14 20.42 -2.61
N SER A 125 -3.16 19.83 -2.01
CA SER A 125 -3.93 20.42 -0.93
C SER A 125 -3.25 20.27 0.43
N THR A 126 -2.39 19.27 0.56
CA THR A 126 -1.66 18.90 1.79
C THR A 126 -0.21 18.50 1.49
N LEU A 127 0.65 18.48 2.52
CA LEU A 127 2.02 17.98 2.38
C LEU A 127 2.05 16.46 2.31
N SER A 128 1.14 15.78 3.02
CA SER A 128 0.97 14.34 2.94
C SER A 128 0.74 13.88 1.49
N GLU A 129 -0.25 14.48 0.82
CA GLU A 129 -0.59 14.20 -0.59
C GLU A 129 0.60 14.44 -1.52
N PHE A 130 1.32 15.56 -1.32
CA PHE A 130 2.50 15.85 -2.13
C PHE A 130 3.61 14.81 -1.94
N ILE A 131 3.89 14.39 -0.70
CA ILE A 131 4.92 13.38 -0.45
C ILE A 131 4.51 12.04 -1.07
N ASP A 132 3.25 11.65 -0.95
CA ASP A 132 2.71 10.40 -1.52
C ASP A 132 2.94 10.31 -3.05
N TRP A 133 2.72 11.40 -3.78
CA TRP A 133 2.97 11.45 -5.23
C TRP A 133 4.44 11.28 -5.63
N TYR A 134 5.37 11.70 -4.78
CA TYR A 134 6.80 11.80 -5.13
C TYR A 134 7.68 10.78 -4.42
N VAL A 135 7.19 10.08 -3.39
CA VAL A 135 7.88 8.89 -2.90
C VAL A 135 7.81 7.83 -4.00
N PRO A 136 8.94 7.21 -4.37
CA PRO A 136 8.91 6.03 -5.21
C PRO A 136 8.06 4.98 -4.50
N LYS A 137 6.83 4.75 -4.99
CA LYS A 137 6.00 3.64 -4.55
C LYS A 137 6.81 2.40 -4.85
N GLY A 138 7.33 1.74 -3.81
CA GLY A 138 8.31 0.67 -3.98
C GLY A 138 7.69 -0.42 -4.81
N ASN A 139 8.15 -0.61 -6.07
CA ASN A 139 7.66 -1.56 -7.07
C ASN A 139 6.36 -2.28 -6.66
N SER A 140 5.23 -1.65 -6.90
CA SER A 140 3.88 -2.23 -6.84
C SER A 140 3.80 -3.64 -7.46
N THR A 141 4.59 -3.87 -8.52
CA THR A 141 4.73 -5.16 -9.21
C THR A 141 5.51 -6.26 -8.46
N LYS A 142 6.12 -5.99 -7.30
CA LYS A 142 6.80 -7.03 -6.51
C LYS A 142 5.80 -7.75 -5.61
N PRO A 143 5.70 -9.08 -5.72
CA PRO A 143 4.84 -9.85 -4.83
C PRO A 143 5.14 -9.63 -3.35
N LYS A 144 4.10 -9.30 -2.58
CA LYS A 144 4.12 -9.23 -1.11
C LYS A 144 3.59 -10.54 -0.55
N THR A 145 4.41 -11.27 0.20
CA THR A 145 3.99 -12.50 0.87
C THR A 145 3.02 -12.19 2.00
N VAL A 146 1.86 -12.85 1.99
CA VAL A 146 0.79 -12.63 2.98
C VAL A 146 0.61 -13.79 3.95
N GLY A 147 1.24 -14.94 3.69
CA GLY A 147 1.25 -16.05 4.63
C GLY A 147 1.52 -17.39 3.97
N THR A 148 1.32 -18.46 4.74
CA THR A 148 1.44 -19.84 4.26
C THR A 148 0.28 -20.68 4.76
N PHE A 149 -0.22 -21.59 3.92
CA PHE A 149 -1.26 -22.56 4.26
C PHE A 149 -0.83 -23.98 3.84
N THR A 150 -1.58 -25.00 4.25
CA THR A 150 -1.28 -26.40 3.94
C THR A 150 -2.34 -26.96 3.01
N VAL A 151 -1.90 -27.71 1.99
CA VAL A 151 -2.75 -28.51 1.12
C VAL A 151 -2.56 -29.98 1.49
N GLU A 152 -3.64 -30.66 1.84
CA GLU A 152 -3.68 -32.05 2.29
C GLU A 152 -4.54 -32.95 1.40
N SER A 153 -5.53 -32.38 0.71
CA SER A 153 -6.45 -33.16 -0.15
C SER A 153 -5.81 -33.61 -1.47
N GLY A 154 -4.79 -32.88 -1.94
CA GLY A 154 -4.28 -33.03 -3.30
C GLY A 154 -5.17 -32.37 -4.36
N GLU A 155 -6.12 -31.54 -3.91
CA GLU A 155 -7.04 -30.77 -4.72
C GLU A 155 -7.12 -29.33 -4.22
N LEU A 156 -7.27 -28.37 -5.14
CA LEU A 156 -7.53 -26.98 -4.81
C LEU A 156 -8.85 -26.56 -5.43
N ILE A 157 -9.62 -25.76 -4.70
CA ILE A 157 -10.75 -25.00 -5.22
C ILE A 157 -10.35 -23.53 -5.34
N VAL A 158 -10.61 -22.94 -6.51
CA VAL A 158 -10.41 -21.51 -6.78
C VAL A 158 -11.78 -20.89 -7.01
N THR A 159 -12.18 -19.95 -6.16
CA THR A 159 -13.57 -19.44 -6.11
C THR A 159 -13.71 -18.19 -5.23
N ASP A 160 -14.88 -17.56 -5.30
CA ASP A 160 -15.37 -16.61 -4.30
C ASP A 160 -15.82 -17.37 -3.03
N PRO A 161 -15.37 -16.97 -1.83
CA PRO A 161 -15.75 -17.66 -0.59
C PRO A 161 -17.24 -17.56 -0.24
N CYS A 162 -18.05 -16.76 -0.95
CA CYS A 162 -19.50 -16.69 -0.75
C CYS A 162 -20.25 -17.88 -1.37
N TYR A 163 -19.63 -18.62 -2.31
CA TYR A 163 -20.24 -19.77 -2.96
C TYR A 163 -20.00 -21.08 -2.21
N GLN A 164 -20.94 -22.01 -2.38
CA GLN A 164 -20.85 -23.37 -1.88
C GLN A 164 -20.17 -24.31 -2.90
N VAL A 165 -19.65 -25.44 -2.41
CA VAL A 165 -18.91 -26.41 -3.23
C VAL A 165 -19.80 -27.12 -4.26
N ASP A 166 -21.10 -27.23 -4.02
CA ASP A 166 -22.07 -27.87 -4.92
C ASP A 166 -22.60 -26.95 -6.03
N GLU A 167 -22.23 -25.66 -6.01
CA GLU A 167 -22.57 -24.71 -7.07
C GLU A 167 -21.63 -24.88 -8.27
N GLU A 168 -22.04 -25.78 -9.18
CA GLU A 168 -21.32 -26.02 -10.44
C GLU A 168 -21.12 -24.71 -11.24
N ASP A 169 -19.98 -24.62 -11.93
CA ASP A 169 -19.56 -23.48 -12.76
C ASP A 169 -19.21 -22.17 -12.01
N LEU A 170 -19.34 -22.11 -10.68
CA LEU A 170 -18.88 -20.95 -9.88
C LEU A 170 -17.46 -21.10 -9.33
N HIS A 171 -16.79 -22.21 -9.64
CA HIS A 171 -15.48 -22.53 -9.13
C HIS A 171 -14.66 -23.35 -10.10
N ILE A 172 -13.34 -23.35 -9.89
CA ILE A 172 -12.39 -24.23 -10.58
C ILE A 172 -11.83 -25.23 -9.57
N ILE A 173 -12.04 -26.52 -9.82
CA ILE A 173 -11.39 -27.60 -9.09
C ILE A 173 -10.13 -28.03 -9.86
N LEU A 174 -8.97 -27.86 -9.21
CA LEU A 174 -7.69 -28.32 -9.70
C LEU A 174 -7.34 -29.65 -9.02
N SER A 175 -7.12 -30.68 -9.82
CA SER A 175 -6.69 -32.00 -9.35
C SER A 175 -5.18 -32.21 -9.54
N ASN A 176 -4.64 -33.26 -8.93
CA ASN A 176 -3.20 -33.57 -8.95
C ASN A 176 -2.36 -32.41 -8.39
N VAL A 177 -2.82 -31.80 -7.31
CA VAL A 177 -2.12 -30.72 -6.60
C VAL A 177 -1.09 -31.31 -5.66
N LYS A 178 0.08 -30.67 -5.60
CA LYS A 178 1.13 -31.08 -4.68
C LYS A 178 0.76 -30.80 -3.22
N ASN A 179 0.59 -31.86 -2.42
CA ASN A 179 0.38 -31.75 -0.99
C ASN A 179 1.58 -31.11 -0.27
N GLY A 180 1.30 -30.38 0.81
CA GLY A 180 2.28 -29.80 1.72
C GLY A 180 2.06 -28.30 1.92
N LYS A 181 3.13 -27.59 2.25
CA LYS A 181 3.07 -26.17 2.59
C LYS A 181 3.14 -25.28 1.35
N TRP A 182 2.21 -24.35 1.24
CA TRP A 182 2.08 -23.36 0.17
C TRP A 182 2.31 -21.95 0.70
N THR A 183 2.92 -21.09 -0.11
CA THR A 183 3.15 -19.68 0.19
C THR A 183 2.23 -18.82 -0.68
N ALA A 184 1.50 -17.92 -0.05
CA ALA A 184 0.59 -16.98 -0.70
C ALA A 184 1.21 -15.59 -0.81
N SER A 185 0.98 -14.91 -1.92
CA SER A 185 1.46 -13.55 -2.16
C SER A 185 0.46 -12.76 -3.01
N ILE A 186 0.46 -11.45 -2.80
CA ILE A 186 -0.39 -10.50 -3.53
C ILE A 186 0.51 -9.55 -4.32
N ILE A 187 0.08 -9.20 -5.53
CA ILE A 187 0.65 -8.10 -6.31
C ILE A 187 -0.38 -6.96 -6.31
N TYR A 188 0.11 -5.73 -6.16
CA TYR A 188 -0.74 -4.55 -6.14
C TYR A 188 -0.42 -3.67 -7.35
N THR A 189 -1.38 -2.88 -7.80
CA THR A 189 -1.13 -1.80 -8.74
C THR A 189 -0.37 -0.65 -8.05
N ASP A 190 0.05 0.35 -8.83
CA ASP A 190 0.63 1.59 -8.29
C ASP A 190 -0.36 2.37 -7.39
N GLU A 191 -1.65 2.05 -7.43
CA GLU A 191 -2.69 2.66 -6.61
C GLU A 191 -2.97 1.88 -5.32
N GLU A 192 -2.11 0.91 -4.97
CA GLU A 192 -2.29 0.00 -3.82
C GLU A 192 -3.58 -0.84 -3.91
N VAL A 193 -4.06 -1.09 -5.13
CA VAL A 193 -5.21 -1.93 -5.43
C VAL A 193 -4.74 -3.35 -5.75
N VAL A 194 -5.46 -4.39 -5.32
CA VAL A 194 -5.06 -5.79 -5.55
C VAL A 194 -5.16 -6.14 -7.04
N GLU A 195 -4.01 -6.38 -7.69
CA GLU A 195 -3.91 -6.77 -9.10
C GLU A 195 -4.01 -8.29 -9.25
N SER A 196 -3.34 -9.06 -8.38
CA SER A 196 -3.41 -10.53 -8.41
C SER A 196 -3.14 -11.18 -7.07
N LEU A 197 -3.78 -12.34 -6.86
CA LEU A 197 -3.48 -13.29 -5.79
C LEU A 197 -2.80 -14.51 -6.38
N PHE A 198 -1.67 -14.94 -5.82
CA PHE A 198 -1.08 -16.20 -6.22
C PHE A 198 -0.49 -17.00 -5.06
N ALA A 199 -0.61 -18.31 -5.16
CA ALA A 199 -0.07 -19.28 -4.21
C ALA A 199 0.82 -20.29 -4.92
N PHE A 200 1.89 -20.76 -4.26
CA PHE A 200 2.78 -21.78 -4.81
C PHE A 200 3.31 -22.72 -3.73
N TYR A 201 3.63 -23.95 -4.15
CA TYR A 201 4.22 -24.96 -3.27
C TYR A 201 5.64 -24.58 -2.82
N GLY A 202 5.88 -24.67 -1.50
CA GLY A 202 7.17 -24.34 -0.87
C GLY A 202 7.37 -22.85 -0.57
N GLU A 203 8.57 -22.48 -0.15
CA GLU A 203 8.90 -21.10 0.27
C GLU A 203 9.36 -20.19 -0.88
N LYS A 204 9.83 -20.77 -1.98
CA LYS A 204 10.37 -20.02 -3.12
C LYS A 204 9.46 -20.15 -4.32
N LYS A 205 9.15 -19.02 -4.96
CA LYS A 205 8.35 -18.98 -6.19
C LYS A 205 8.98 -19.91 -7.23
N PRO A 206 8.23 -20.89 -7.78
CA PRO A 206 8.76 -21.81 -8.76
C PRO A 206 9.13 -21.07 -10.06
N SER A 207 10.21 -21.49 -10.73
CA SER A 207 10.59 -21.01 -12.06
C SER A 207 9.74 -21.65 -13.16
N GLY A 208 9.67 -21.04 -14.35
CA GLY A 208 8.93 -21.58 -15.50
C GLY A 208 7.67 -20.81 -15.86
N LYS A 209 6.96 -21.28 -16.90
CA LYS A 209 5.80 -20.62 -17.49
C LYS A 209 4.50 -20.90 -16.68
N TRP A 210 3.59 -19.93 -16.69
CA TRP A 210 2.20 -20.06 -16.24
C TRP A 210 1.31 -20.41 -17.42
N TYR A 211 0.30 -21.23 -17.20
CA TYR A 211 -0.65 -21.68 -18.21
C TYR A 211 -2.04 -21.18 -17.83
N GLU A 212 -2.74 -20.54 -18.77
CA GLU A 212 -4.14 -20.17 -18.57
C GLU A 212 -4.99 -21.42 -18.33
N CYS A 213 -5.91 -21.32 -17.37
CA CYS A 213 -6.97 -22.27 -17.19
C CYS A 213 -8.04 -22.03 -18.26
N GLU A 214 -8.70 -23.08 -18.73
CA GLU A 214 -9.79 -22.96 -19.71
C GLU A 214 -11.05 -22.31 -19.10
N LYS A 215 -11.17 -22.35 -17.77
CA LYS A 215 -12.27 -21.76 -17.01
C LYS A 215 -11.83 -20.46 -16.35
N THR A 216 -12.77 -19.54 -16.23
CA THR A 216 -12.69 -18.35 -15.37
C THR A 216 -13.48 -18.58 -14.08
N ILE A 217 -13.33 -17.71 -13.09
CA ILE A 217 -14.13 -17.72 -11.87
C ILE A 217 -15.02 -16.47 -11.81
N PRO A 218 -16.32 -16.60 -11.52
CA PRO A 218 -17.14 -15.47 -11.12
C PRO A 218 -16.81 -15.06 -9.66
N VAL A 219 -17.01 -13.78 -9.35
CA VAL A 219 -16.83 -13.17 -8.04
C VAL A 219 -17.98 -12.18 -7.81
N ASP A 220 -18.67 -12.33 -6.68
CA ASP A 220 -19.87 -11.56 -6.29
C ASP A 220 -19.77 -10.96 -4.87
N SER A 221 -18.67 -11.21 -4.16
CA SER A 221 -18.37 -10.61 -2.86
C SER A 221 -17.15 -9.69 -2.88
N ALA A 222 -16.67 -9.34 -4.08
CA ALA A 222 -15.38 -8.72 -4.36
C ALA A 222 -14.19 -9.48 -3.74
N GLN A 223 -14.33 -10.79 -3.49
CA GLN A 223 -13.27 -11.63 -2.90
C GLN A 223 -13.06 -12.88 -3.74
N ALA A 224 -11.79 -13.29 -3.90
CA ALA A 224 -11.48 -14.58 -4.52
C ALA A 224 -10.27 -15.23 -3.88
N GLY A 225 -10.30 -16.55 -3.76
CA GLY A 225 -9.29 -17.30 -3.05
C GLY A 225 -8.92 -18.63 -3.68
N ILE A 226 -7.85 -19.19 -3.14
CA ILE A 226 -7.26 -20.48 -3.50
C ILE A 226 -7.23 -21.31 -2.22
N PHE A 227 -8.02 -22.38 -2.18
CA PHE A 227 -8.25 -23.16 -0.96
C PHE A 227 -8.04 -24.65 -1.21
N ASP A 228 -7.58 -25.37 -0.18
CA ASP A 228 -7.63 -26.82 -0.13
C ASP A 228 -9.09 -27.27 -0.14
N PHE A 229 -9.41 -28.16 -1.08
CA PHE A 229 -10.78 -28.61 -1.31
C PHE A 229 -11.42 -29.25 -0.07
N ALA A 230 -10.65 -29.96 0.76
CA ALA A 230 -11.18 -30.62 1.94
C ALA A 230 -11.40 -29.67 3.13
N VAL A 231 -10.93 -28.42 3.05
CA VAL A 231 -11.01 -27.44 4.14
C VAL A 231 -11.97 -26.30 3.83
N PHE A 232 -12.10 -25.93 2.55
CA PHE A 232 -12.97 -24.83 2.11
C PHE A 232 -14.39 -24.97 2.63
N GLY A 233 -14.95 -23.87 3.16
CA GLY A 233 -16.32 -23.81 3.69
C GLY A 233 -16.56 -24.53 5.02
N ARG A 234 -15.52 -25.08 5.69
CA ARG A 234 -15.70 -25.83 6.95
C ARG A 234 -15.46 -24.96 8.18
N ASP A 235 -16.53 -24.68 8.91
CA ASP A 235 -16.48 -23.87 10.13
C ASP A 235 -15.59 -24.44 11.24
N GLU A 236 -15.44 -25.78 11.28
CA GLU A 236 -14.55 -26.47 12.23
C GLU A 236 -13.07 -26.20 11.95
N ALA A 237 -12.71 -25.82 10.72
CA ALA A 237 -11.35 -25.41 10.38
C ALA A 237 -10.98 -24.09 11.05
N ILE A 238 -11.97 -23.24 11.34
CA ILE A 238 -11.78 -21.96 12.02
C ILE A 238 -11.75 -22.17 13.54
N GLN A 239 -10.55 -22.42 14.07
CA GLN A 239 -10.34 -22.65 15.51
C GLN A 239 -10.16 -21.38 16.35
N PHE A 240 -10.21 -20.20 15.72
CA PHE A 240 -10.09 -18.90 16.37
C PHE A 240 -11.43 -18.16 16.39
N ALA A 241 -11.54 -17.15 17.26
CA ALA A 241 -12.69 -16.26 17.27
C ALA A 241 -12.60 -15.29 16.08
N VAL A 242 -13.63 -15.26 15.24
CA VAL A 242 -13.80 -14.26 14.19
C VAL A 242 -14.14 -12.91 14.82
N LYS A 243 -13.60 -11.83 14.24
CA LYS A 243 -13.92 -10.46 14.63
C LYS A 243 -15.30 -10.05 14.12
N ASN A 244 -15.67 -10.60 12.95
CA ASN A 244 -16.91 -10.29 12.26
C ASN A 244 -17.07 -8.79 11.99
N VAL A 245 -16.12 -8.22 11.24
CA VAL A 245 -16.02 -6.77 10.97
C VAL A 245 -17.29 -6.19 10.33
N TYR A 246 -18.09 -7.02 9.65
CA TYR A 246 -19.32 -6.62 8.96
C TYR A 246 -20.61 -7.00 9.71
N ASP A 247 -20.53 -7.44 10.97
CA ASP A 247 -21.69 -7.81 11.79
C ASP A 247 -22.63 -8.84 11.12
N ILE A 248 -22.06 -9.82 10.42
CA ILE A 248 -22.79 -10.88 9.71
C ILE A 248 -23.38 -11.87 10.74
N GLU A 249 -24.66 -12.22 10.62
CA GLU A 249 -25.26 -13.27 11.44
C GLU A 249 -24.65 -14.64 11.06
N ILE A 250 -24.13 -15.38 12.04
CA ILE A 250 -23.49 -16.70 11.84
C ILE A 250 -24.47 -17.76 12.32
N ASP A 251 -25.46 -18.08 11.50
CA ASP A 251 -26.57 -18.98 11.81
C ASP A 251 -26.69 -20.18 10.85
N GLU A 252 -25.93 -20.19 9.75
CA GLU A 252 -25.82 -21.27 8.78
C GLU A 252 -24.41 -21.87 8.72
N ASP A 253 -24.33 -23.14 8.33
CA ASP A 253 -23.06 -23.86 8.17
C ASP A 253 -22.20 -23.21 7.08
N GLY A 254 -20.91 -23.00 7.36
CA GLY A 254 -19.95 -22.40 6.43
C GLY A 254 -19.85 -20.88 6.54
N LEU A 255 -20.82 -20.22 7.20
CA LEU A 255 -20.77 -18.77 7.40
C LEU A 255 -19.61 -18.35 8.29
N LYS A 256 -19.19 -19.16 9.27
CA LYS A 256 -18.04 -18.79 10.10
C LYS A 256 -16.75 -18.80 9.27
N TYR A 257 -16.60 -19.73 8.33
CA TYR A 257 -15.49 -19.75 7.37
C TYR A 257 -15.51 -18.51 6.48
N TYR A 258 -16.68 -18.18 5.90
CA TYR A 258 -16.85 -16.97 5.10
C TYR A 258 -16.52 -15.68 5.89
N VAL A 259 -17.04 -15.54 7.12
CA VAL A 259 -16.73 -14.40 8.00
C VAL A 259 -15.23 -14.32 8.31
N ALA A 260 -14.55 -15.46 8.48
CA ALA A 260 -13.10 -15.47 8.65
C ALA A 260 -12.37 -14.95 7.40
N CYS A 261 -12.84 -15.27 6.19
CA CYS A 261 -12.34 -14.69 4.95
C CYS A 261 -12.55 -13.17 4.91
N CYS A 262 -13.77 -12.70 5.21
CA CYS A 262 -14.13 -11.28 5.29
C CYS A 262 -13.21 -10.49 6.25
N ASP A 263 -12.95 -11.05 7.44
CA ASP A 263 -12.06 -10.42 8.43
C ASP A 263 -10.61 -10.31 7.94
N VAL A 264 -10.15 -11.27 7.14
CA VAL A 264 -8.79 -11.27 6.57
C VAL A 264 -8.64 -10.19 5.50
N VAL A 265 -9.62 -10.10 4.59
CA VAL A 265 -9.58 -9.12 3.50
C VAL A 265 -9.87 -7.69 3.96
N ALA A 266 -10.57 -7.50 5.09
CA ALA A 266 -10.82 -6.20 5.70
C ALA A 266 -9.55 -5.52 6.30
N SER A 267 -8.41 -6.21 6.29
CA SER A 267 -7.14 -5.64 6.74
C SER A 267 -6.52 -4.70 5.70
N ASP A 268 -5.57 -3.85 6.13
CA ASP A 268 -4.76 -3.01 5.22
C ASP A 268 -3.99 -3.82 4.16
N ALA A 269 -3.85 -5.14 4.33
CA ALA A 269 -3.23 -6.00 3.34
C ALA A 269 -4.20 -6.45 2.25
N GLN A 270 -5.51 -6.21 2.40
CA GLN A 270 -6.56 -6.60 1.45
C GLN A 270 -6.58 -8.10 1.11
N GLY A 271 -5.98 -8.91 1.97
CA GLY A 271 -5.87 -10.35 1.79
C GLY A 271 -4.86 -10.99 2.74
N GLY A 272 -4.84 -12.31 2.73
CA GLY A 272 -4.12 -13.10 3.72
C GLY A 272 -4.34 -14.59 3.55
N VAL A 273 -4.14 -15.32 4.64
CA VAL A 273 -4.37 -16.77 4.71
C VAL A 273 -5.40 -17.12 5.76
N VAL A 274 -6.19 -18.13 5.44
CA VAL A 274 -7.11 -18.83 6.34
C VAL A 274 -6.68 -20.30 6.44
N PRO A 275 -7.18 -21.07 7.41
CA PRO A 275 -6.97 -22.51 7.42
C PRO A 275 -7.29 -23.13 6.06
N GLY A 276 -6.30 -23.80 5.48
CA GLY A 276 -6.41 -24.44 4.17
C GLY A 276 -6.36 -23.51 2.96
N GLY A 277 -6.19 -22.19 3.08
CA GLY A 277 -6.20 -21.36 1.87
C GLY A 277 -5.67 -19.94 1.99
N ALA A 278 -5.72 -19.25 0.87
CA ALA A 278 -5.38 -17.84 0.72
C ALA A 278 -6.53 -17.09 0.04
N ILE A 279 -6.75 -15.85 0.44
CA ILE A 279 -7.89 -15.04 0.02
C ILE A 279 -7.46 -13.57 -0.12
N SER A 280 -8.02 -12.86 -1.09
CA SER A 280 -7.87 -11.41 -1.22
C SER A 280 -9.15 -10.75 -1.71
N MET A 281 -9.26 -9.45 -1.50
CA MET A 281 -10.16 -8.62 -2.31
C MET A 281 -9.72 -8.71 -3.78
N SER A 282 -10.68 -8.69 -4.71
CA SER A 282 -10.40 -8.22 -6.05
C SER A 282 -10.20 -6.71 -5.98
N GLY A 283 -9.19 -6.19 -6.66
CA GLY A 283 -8.95 -4.75 -6.72
C GLY A 283 -10.05 -3.96 -7.42
N TYR A 284 -10.89 -4.66 -8.18
CA TYR A 284 -11.85 -4.10 -9.11
C TYR A 284 -13.32 -4.41 -8.74
N GLY A 285 -13.55 -5.25 -7.72
CA GLY A 285 -14.90 -5.59 -7.26
C GLY A 285 -15.44 -6.90 -7.85
N ASP A 286 -16.74 -6.95 -8.09
CA ASP A 286 -17.38 -8.15 -8.65
C ASP A 286 -17.04 -8.30 -10.13
N GLY A 287 -16.97 -9.53 -10.63
CA GLY A 287 -16.56 -9.76 -12.01
C GLY A 287 -16.24 -11.21 -12.34
N ILE A 288 -15.63 -11.41 -13.50
CA ILE A 288 -15.17 -12.72 -13.99
C ILE A 288 -13.66 -12.64 -14.20
N TYR A 289 -12.91 -13.50 -13.52
CA TYR A 289 -11.44 -13.40 -13.46
C TYR A 289 -10.74 -14.63 -14.01
N GLU A 290 -9.57 -14.40 -14.61
CA GLU A 290 -8.73 -15.45 -15.17
C GLU A 290 -7.95 -16.17 -14.08
N VAL A 291 -7.79 -17.48 -14.25
CA VAL A 291 -6.92 -18.29 -13.39
C VAL A 291 -5.79 -18.88 -14.21
N LYS A 292 -4.56 -18.75 -13.70
CA LYS A 292 -3.35 -19.31 -14.31
C LYS A 292 -2.75 -20.36 -13.38
N VAL A 293 -2.35 -21.49 -13.95
CA VAL A 293 -1.84 -22.65 -13.23
C VAL A 293 -0.40 -22.95 -13.64
N LYS A 294 0.38 -23.49 -12.70
CA LYS A 294 1.75 -23.90 -12.95
C LYS A 294 1.98 -25.34 -12.54
N TYR A 295 2.66 -26.06 -13.42
CA TYR A 295 2.96 -27.48 -13.26
C TYR A 295 4.45 -27.73 -13.07
N ASN A 296 4.77 -28.78 -12.32
CA ASN A 296 6.13 -29.32 -12.24
C ASN A 296 6.37 -30.37 -13.36
N PRO A 297 7.60 -30.90 -13.50
CA PRO A 297 7.89 -31.92 -14.51
C PRO A 297 7.06 -33.22 -14.40
N SER A 298 6.55 -33.52 -13.20
CA SER A 298 5.64 -34.65 -12.93
C SER A 298 4.17 -34.32 -13.20
N LYS A 299 3.86 -33.14 -13.76
CA LYS A 299 2.52 -32.62 -14.02
C LYS A 299 1.66 -32.39 -12.76
N GLU A 300 2.28 -32.30 -11.58
CA GLU A 300 1.57 -31.85 -10.37
C GLU A 300 1.38 -30.33 -10.43
N VAL A 301 0.24 -29.83 -9.98
CA VAL A 301 0.00 -28.40 -9.78
C VAL A 301 0.85 -27.92 -8.60
N ILE A 302 1.69 -26.91 -8.84
CA ILE A 302 2.61 -26.31 -7.87
C ILE A 302 2.46 -24.78 -7.77
N GLY A 303 1.53 -24.20 -8.52
CA GLY A 303 1.23 -22.78 -8.45
C GLY A 303 -0.14 -22.48 -9.05
N VAL A 304 -0.84 -21.54 -8.44
CA VAL A 304 -2.14 -21.00 -8.88
C VAL A 304 -2.10 -19.49 -8.75
N LEU A 305 -2.62 -18.78 -9.73
CA LEU A 305 -2.71 -17.33 -9.78
C LEU A 305 -4.11 -16.93 -10.24
N ILE A 306 -4.74 -16.00 -9.53
CA ILE A 306 -5.96 -15.30 -9.93
C ILE A 306 -5.54 -13.92 -10.41
N ASP A 307 -5.93 -13.58 -11.63
CA ASP A 307 -5.61 -12.31 -12.30
C ASP A 307 -6.85 -11.42 -12.29
N PHE A 308 -6.84 -10.33 -11.52
CA PHE A 308 -8.02 -9.49 -11.32
C PHE A 308 -8.16 -8.36 -12.34
N GLY A 309 -7.15 -8.12 -13.19
CA GLY A 309 -7.30 -7.21 -14.31
C GLY A 309 -6.12 -6.27 -14.54
N GLU A 310 -6.05 -5.81 -15.80
CA GLU A 310 -6.54 -4.45 -16.09
C GLU A 310 -8.06 -4.52 -16.35
N GLU A 311 -8.81 -3.46 -16.01
CA GLU A 311 -10.19 -3.26 -16.49
C GLU A 311 -10.15 -3.11 -18.02
N ASP A 312 -10.81 -4.01 -18.75
CA ASP A 312 -11.18 -3.73 -20.14
C ASP A 312 -12.25 -2.61 -20.11
N GLU A 313 -11.86 -1.37 -20.46
CA GLU A 313 -12.77 -0.22 -20.72
C GLU A 313 -13.82 -0.51 -21.80
#